data_AF-A0A6N7L2A7-F1
#
_entry.id   AF-A0A6N7L2A7-F1
#
_cell.length_a   1.000
_cell.length_b   1.000
_cell.length_c   1.000
_cell.angle_alpha   90.00
_cell.angle_beta   90.00
_cell.angle_gamma   90.00
#
_symmetry.space_group_name_H-M   'P 1'
#
loop_
_entity.id
_entity.type
_entity.pdbx_description
1 polymer ?
#
loop_
_entity_poly.entity_id
_entity_poly.type
_entity_poly.pdbx_seq_one_letter_code
_entity_poly.pdbx_strand_id
1 'polypeptide(L)'
;MTADVPFSLAVRPGALPGDAERAPRELMTLPGYYRDTRRWRLVEIRVGGGWRPAMLTVWRRPPGSAVWVVHVAWGGGDSWGWFCFDESSVRPLPEPQDDPPAGAPFFGRWQDAVVVPTELAGQPAGDGTDNCWRLAWVRTGGRWRSAVVTARRRPGPGLPWIAHARWGEDKEAAWLVADPVTVRPVAALPNAAPGPDTSASAGGSSGTAEAAGTGEER
;
A
#
# COMPACT_ATOMS: atom_id res chain seq x y z
N MET A 1 1.47 -19.77 -35.37
CA MET A 1 2.69 -19.16 -34.85
C MET A 1 2.28 -18.10 -33.84
N THR A 2 2.27 -18.48 -32.56
CA THR A 2 1.96 -17.58 -31.43
C THR A 2 3.17 -16.70 -31.19
N ALA A 3 3.00 -15.39 -31.36
CA ALA A 3 4.04 -14.42 -31.00
C ALA A 3 4.26 -14.47 -29.49
N ASP A 4 5.44 -14.91 -29.08
CA ASP A 4 5.96 -14.74 -27.73
C ASP A 4 5.98 -13.24 -27.41
N VAL A 5 5.12 -12.82 -26.49
CA VAL A 5 5.13 -11.46 -25.96
C VAL A 5 6.31 -11.36 -24.99
N PRO A 6 7.34 -10.52 -25.26
CA PRO A 6 8.46 -10.39 -24.37
C PRO A 6 8.02 -9.59 -23.14
N PHE A 7 7.78 -10.28 -22.02
CA PHE A 7 7.65 -9.66 -20.70
C PHE A 7 9.03 -9.20 -20.23
N SER A 8 9.57 -8.16 -20.86
CA SER A 8 10.65 -7.38 -20.29
C SER A 8 10.10 -6.64 -19.07
N LEU A 9 10.00 -7.33 -17.93
CA LEU A 9 9.83 -6.68 -16.65
C LEU A 9 11.04 -5.75 -16.48
N ALA A 10 10.78 -4.44 -16.35
CA ALA A 10 11.80 -3.50 -15.93
C ALA A 10 12.58 -4.11 -14.75
N VAL A 11 13.92 -4.09 -14.82
CA VAL A 11 14.79 -4.55 -13.74
C VAL A 11 14.41 -3.73 -12.50
N ARG A 12 13.64 -4.35 -11.60
CA ARG A 12 13.19 -3.69 -10.38
C ARG A 12 14.41 -3.55 -9.47
N PRO A 13 14.56 -2.40 -8.77
CA PRO A 13 15.69 -2.22 -7.87
C PRO A 13 15.76 -3.37 -6.86
N GLY A 14 16.99 -3.79 -6.54
CA GLY A 14 17.24 -4.88 -5.59
C GLY A 14 16.62 -4.58 -4.23
N ALA A 15 16.17 -5.63 -3.54
CA ALA A 15 15.64 -5.50 -2.19
C ALA A 15 16.72 -4.94 -1.24
N LEU A 16 16.39 -3.93 -0.46
CA LEU A 16 17.28 -3.42 0.57
C LEU A 16 17.20 -4.32 1.82
N PRO A 17 18.24 -4.35 2.67
CA PRO A 17 18.19 -5.09 3.93
C PRO A 17 16.94 -4.78 4.76
N GLY A 18 16.19 -5.82 5.11
CA GLY A 18 14.95 -5.72 5.88
C GLY A 18 13.70 -5.42 5.06
N ASP A 19 13.80 -5.21 3.74
CA ASP A 19 12.63 -5.22 2.88
C ASP A 19 11.98 -6.61 2.85
N ALA A 20 10.68 -6.63 2.55
CA ALA A 20 9.94 -7.86 2.38
C ALA A 20 10.52 -8.68 1.22
N GLU A 21 10.81 -9.95 1.50
CA GLU A 21 11.35 -10.88 0.51
C GLU A 21 10.26 -11.22 -0.53
N ARG A 22 10.61 -11.16 -1.81
CA ARG A 22 9.70 -11.56 -2.88
C ARG A 22 9.45 -13.07 -2.82
N ALA A 23 8.20 -13.47 -2.95
CA ALA A 23 7.89 -14.89 -3.06
C ALA A 23 8.51 -15.46 -4.34
N PRO A 24 9.09 -16.68 -4.32
CA PRO A 24 9.42 -17.41 -5.53
C PRO A 24 8.17 -17.70 -6.36
N ARG A 25 8.31 -17.78 -7.69
CA ARG A 25 7.20 -17.97 -8.63
C ARG A 25 6.41 -19.25 -8.35
N GLU A 26 7.11 -20.28 -7.91
CA GLU A 26 6.57 -21.61 -7.57
C GLU A 26 5.57 -21.51 -6.43
N LEU A 27 5.78 -20.58 -5.49
CA LEU A 27 4.85 -20.32 -4.38
C LEU A 27 3.67 -19.43 -4.80
N MET A 28 3.74 -18.79 -5.97
CA MET A 28 2.69 -17.89 -6.48
C MET A 28 1.59 -18.60 -7.29
N THR A 29 1.82 -19.81 -7.78
CA THR A 29 0.88 -20.47 -8.70
C THR A 29 0.11 -21.61 -8.05
N LEU A 30 0.63 -22.17 -6.96
CA LEU A 30 0.03 -23.30 -6.29
C LEU A 30 -1.19 -22.88 -5.44
N PRO A 31 -2.27 -23.68 -5.41
CA PRO A 31 -3.31 -23.53 -4.40
C PRO A 31 -2.69 -23.70 -3.00
N GLY A 32 -3.36 -23.27 -1.94
CA GLY A 32 -2.81 -23.40 -0.59
C GLY A 32 -3.81 -23.18 0.52
N TYR A 33 -3.41 -23.57 1.74
CA TYR A 33 -4.16 -23.29 2.95
C TYR A 33 -4.16 -21.77 3.22
N TYR A 34 -5.23 -21.26 3.79
CA TYR A 34 -5.34 -19.86 4.20
C TYR A 34 -5.07 -19.78 5.71
N ARG A 35 -4.19 -18.88 6.17
CA ARG A 35 -3.86 -18.71 7.61
C ARG A 35 -5.02 -18.09 8.38
N ASP A 36 -5.73 -17.22 7.66
CA ASP A 36 -6.83 -16.39 8.11
C ASP A 36 -7.78 -16.24 6.90
N THR A 37 -9.10 -16.23 7.15
CA THR A 37 -10.09 -15.97 6.09
C THR A 37 -10.15 -14.50 5.71
N ARG A 38 -9.55 -13.60 6.52
CA ARG A 38 -9.40 -12.16 6.27
C ARG A 38 -8.46 -11.87 5.10
N ARG A 39 -8.96 -12.13 3.89
CA ARG A 39 -8.28 -11.91 2.61
C ARG A 39 -8.13 -10.44 2.25
N TRP A 40 -8.79 -9.54 2.99
CA TRP A 40 -8.75 -8.11 2.76
C TRP A 40 -8.44 -7.34 4.04
N ARG A 41 -7.17 -6.96 4.18
CA ARG A 41 -6.66 -6.31 5.40
C ARG A 41 -5.63 -5.25 5.06
N LEU A 42 -5.76 -4.09 5.70
CA LEU A 42 -4.72 -3.06 5.69
C LEU A 42 -3.50 -3.56 6.47
N VAL A 43 -2.36 -3.47 5.81
CA VAL A 43 -1.05 -3.83 6.36
C VAL A 43 -0.07 -2.70 6.09
N GLU A 44 1.06 -2.72 6.77
CA GLU A 44 2.27 -2.04 6.34
C GLU A 44 3.21 -3.09 5.74
N ILE A 45 3.89 -2.76 4.65
CA ILE A 45 4.95 -3.56 4.05
C ILE A 45 6.22 -2.74 3.92
N ARG A 46 7.37 -3.36 4.20
CA ARG A 46 8.68 -2.73 4.01
C ARG A 46 9.18 -2.98 2.58
N VAL A 47 9.25 -1.92 1.76
CA VAL A 47 9.72 -1.97 0.37
C VAL A 47 10.48 -0.70 0.02
N GLY A 48 11.64 -0.85 -0.63
CA GLY A 48 12.50 0.27 -0.98
C GLY A 48 13.06 0.96 0.27
N GLY A 49 13.36 0.19 1.31
CA GLY A 49 13.97 0.67 2.56
C GLY A 49 13.00 1.29 3.56
N GLY A 50 11.70 1.40 3.24
CA GLY A 50 10.72 2.08 4.08
C GLY A 50 9.41 1.30 4.21
N TRP A 51 8.68 1.56 5.30
CA TRP A 51 7.32 1.06 5.50
C TRP A 51 6.34 1.81 4.62
N ARG A 52 5.41 1.08 4.02
CA ARG A 52 4.34 1.63 3.18
C ARG A 52 3.02 0.96 3.53
N PRO A 53 1.92 1.74 3.63
CA PRO A 53 0.61 1.14 3.78
C PRO A 53 0.25 0.37 2.50
N ALA A 54 -0.32 -0.82 2.67
CA ALA A 54 -0.75 -1.69 1.60
C ALA A 54 -2.08 -2.37 1.95
N MET A 55 -2.77 -2.87 0.93
CA MET A 55 -3.87 -3.81 1.06
C MET A 55 -3.34 -5.21 0.80
N LEU A 56 -3.41 -6.08 1.81
CA LEU A 56 -3.29 -7.51 1.61
C LEU A 56 -4.56 -8.00 0.92
N THR A 57 -4.41 -8.65 -0.24
CA THR A 57 -5.55 -9.20 -1.00
C THR A 57 -5.56 -10.72 -1.08
N VAL A 58 -4.44 -11.37 -0.76
CA VAL A 58 -4.35 -12.84 -0.66
C VAL A 58 -3.34 -13.21 0.42
N TRP A 59 -3.65 -14.25 1.20
CA TRP A 59 -2.76 -14.90 2.15
C TRP A 59 -2.84 -16.40 1.95
N ARG A 60 -1.73 -17.09 1.63
CA ARG A 60 -1.78 -18.56 1.50
C ARG A 60 -0.48 -19.24 1.88
N ARG A 61 -0.56 -20.54 2.14
CA ARG A 61 0.57 -21.45 2.33
C ARG A 61 0.45 -22.58 1.33
N PRO A 62 1.32 -22.63 0.31
CA PRO A 62 1.36 -23.74 -0.64
C PRO A 62 1.57 -25.09 0.06
N PRO A 63 0.99 -26.20 -0.44
CA PRO A 63 1.23 -27.54 0.06
C PRO A 63 2.72 -27.86 0.14
N GLY A 64 3.13 -28.50 1.23
CA GLY A 64 4.54 -28.86 1.46
C GLY A 64 5.47 -27.68 1.80
N SER A 65 5.01 -26.43 1.71
CA SER A 65 5.81 -25.27 2.11
C SER A 65 5.68 -25.01 3.62
N ALA A 66 6.77 -24.60 4.25
CA ALA A 66 6.74 -24.00 5.59
C ALA A 66 6.41 -22.50 5.56
N VAL A 67 6.50 -21.88 4.38
CA VAL A 67 6.44 -20.43 4.19
C VAL A 67 5.03 -19.99 3.80
N TRP A 68 4.57 -18.93 4.45
CA TRP A 68 3.38 -18.19 4.07
C TRP A 68 3.73 -17.16 2.99
N VAL A 69 2.88 -17.00 2.00
CA VAL A 69 3.01 -15.96 0.98
C VAL A 69 1.78 -15.06 0.96
N VAL A 70 2.03 -13.77 0.75
CA VAL A 70 1.00 -12.73 0.73
C VAL A 70 1.06 -11.96 -0.57
N HIS A 71 -0.10 -11.60 -1.10
CA HIS A 71 -0.23 -10.64 -2.18
C HIS A 71 -0.66 -9.31 -1.59
N VAL A 72 0.13 -8.27 -1.83
CA VAL A 72 -0.16 -6.92 -1.36
C VAL A 72 -0.17 -5.91 -2.51
N ALA A 73 -1.02 -4.89 -2.40
CA ALA A 73 -1.08 -3.75 -3.30
C ALA A 73 -1.00 -2.44 -2.48
N TRP A 74 -0.09 -1.53 -2.83
CA TRP A 74 0.14 -0.27 -2.08
C TRP A 74 -0.06 0.99 -2.93
N GLY A 75 -0.65 0.85 -4.12
CA GLY A 75 -1.00 1.96 -4.99
C GLY A 75 -1.98 1.54 -6.09
N GLY A 76 -2.48 2.52 -6.85
CA GLY A 76 -3.17 2.24 -8.11
C GLY A 76 -2.20 1.75 -9.19
N GLY A 77 -2.67 0.92 -10.12
CA GLY A 77 -1.85 0.39 -11.23
C GLY A 77 -0.94 -0.78 -10.83
N ASP A 78 0.35 -0.71 -11.22
CA ASP A 78 1.34 -1.80 -11.10
C ASP A 78 2.04 -1.91 -9.73
N SER A 79 1.56 -1.16 -8.73
CA SER A 79 2.14 -1.12 -7.38
C SER A 79 1.64 -2.28 -6.50
N TRP A 80 2.00 -3.50 -6.89
CA TRP A 80 1.62 -4.74 -6.21
C TRP A 80 2.72 -5.81 -6.27
N GLY A 81 2.56 -6.88 -5.49
CA GLY A 81 3.30 -8.12 -5.69
C GLY A 81 3.16 -9.16 -4.59
N TRP A 82 3.80 -10.30 -4.83
CA TRP A 82 3.85 -11.43 -3.92
C TRP A 82 5.12 -11.41 -3.07
N PHE A 83 4.97 -11.70 -1.78
CA PHE A 83 6.05 -11.69 -0.80
C PHE A 83 5.95 -12.89 0.14
N CYS A 84 7.10 -13.36 0.62
CA CYS A 84 7.15 -14.23 1.79
C CYS A 84 6.68 -13.43 3.00
N PHE A 85 5.79 -14.01 3.81
CA PHE A 85 5.27 -13.36 4.99
C PHE A 85 6.25 -13.50 6.15
N ASP A 86 6.67 -12.35 6.68
CA ASP A 86 7.42 -12.20 7.90
C ASP A 86 6.88 -10.96 8.63
N GLU A 87 6.57 -11.09 9.93
CA GLU A 87 6.00 -9.99 10.74
C GLU A 87 6.93 -8.78 10.87
N SER A 88 8.24 -8.98 10.67
CA SER A 88 9.24 -7.90 10.65
C SER A 88 9.23 -7.06 9.37
N SER A 89 8.59 -7.55 8.29
CA SER A 89 8.54 -6.87 6.99
C SER A 89 7.13 -6.67 6.42
N VAL A 90 6.14 -7.41 6.94
CA VAL A 90 4.70 -7.26 6.64
C VAL A 90 3.92 -7.37 7.94
N ARG A 91 3.23 -6.30 8.35
CA ARG A 91 2.48 -6.30 9.61
C ARG A 91 1.11 -5.63 9.48
N PRO A 92 0.09 -6.04 10.25
CA PRO A 92 -1.20 -5.37 10.24
C PRO A 92 -1.10 -3.88 10.57
N LEU A 93 -1.85 -3.07 9.85
CA LEU A 93 -2.04 -1.66 10.21
C LEU A 93 -3.07 -1.59 11.36
N PRO A 94 -2.85 -0.78 12.40
CA PRO A 94 -3.75 -0.73 13.55
C PRO A 94 -5.13 -0.23 13.13
N GLU A 95 -6.17 -0.93 13.57
CA GLU A 95 -7.55 -0.52 13.40
C GLU A 95 -7.82 0.71 14.29
N PRO A 96 -8.51 1.74 13.81
CA PRO A 96 -8.88 2.87 14.66
C PRO A 96 -9.71 2.42 15.85
N GLN A 97 -9.36 2.88 17.05
CA GLN A 97 -10.03 2.49 18.31
C GLN A 97 -11.00 3.55 18.84
N ASP A 98 -11.21 4.64 18.09
CA ASP A 98 -12.01 5.75 18.60
C ASP A 98 -13.48 5.37 18.76
N ASP A 99 -14.01 5.80 19.90
CA ASP A 99 -15.44 5.78 20.15
C ASP A 99 -16.17 6.61 19.09
N PRO A 100 -17.38 6.18 18.71
CA PRO A 100 -18.20 6.97 17.83
C PRO A 100 -18.50 8.35 18.44
N PRO A 101 -18.32 9.46 17.68
CA PRO A 101 -18.61 10.79 18.20
C PRO A 101 -20.09 10.95 18.51
N ALA A 102 -20.46 11.92 19.37
CA ALA A 102 -21.86 12.18 19.70
C ALA A 102 -22.71 12.67 18.51
N GLY A 103 -22.07 13.23 17.48
CA GLY A 103 -22.71 13.71 16.25
C GLY A 103 -21.82 13.54 15.02
N ALA A 104 -22.44 13.48 13.83
CA ALA A 104 -21.72 13.43 12.56
C ALA A 104 -21.76 14.82 11.86
N PRO A 105 -20.67 15.25 11.21
CA PRO A 105 -20.57 16.55 10.53
C PRO A 105 -21.71 16.84 9.54
N PHE A 106 -22.23 15.82 8.86
CA PHE A 106 -23.22 16.00 7.78
C PHE A 106 -24.67 15.71 8.18
N PHE A 107 -24.88 14.89 9.20
CA PHE A 107 -26.21 14.37 9.55
C PHE A 107 -26.71 14.85 10.92
N GLY A 108 -25.88 15.54 11.70
CA GLY A 108 -26.21 16.01 13.05
C GLY A 108 -26.35 14.89 14.09
N ARG A 109 -26.48 13.64 13.65
CA ARG A 109 -26.47 12.43 14.47
C ARG A 109 -25.36 11.48 14.03
N TRP A 110 -24.81 10.74 14.99
CA TRP A 110 -23.85 9.70 14.66
C TRP A 110 -24.51 8.50 13.98
N GLN A 111 -23.85 7.98 12.96
CA GLN A 111 -24.19 6.74 12.27
C GLN A 111 -22.94 6.20 11.55
N ASP A 112 -22.99 4.93 11.14
CA ASP A 112 -21.99 4.32 10.27
C ASP A 112 -21.98 4.94 8.86
N ALA A 113 -21.05 4.49 8.01
CA ALA A 113 -20.93 4.97 6.64
C ALA A 113 -22.28 4.87 5.90
N VAL A 114 -22.70 5.99 5.31
CA VAL A 114 -23.98 6.10 4.63
C VAL A 114 -23.83 5.68 3.18
N VAL A 115 -24.55 4.64 2.79
CA VAL A 115 -24.64 4.19 1.41
C VAL A 115 -25.41 5.20 0.57
N VAL A 116 -24.82 5.58 -0.57
CA VAL A 116 -25.40 6.46 -1.57
C VAL A 116 -25.83 5.60 -2.76
N PRO A 117 -27.09 5.70 -3.21
CA PRO A 117 -27.54 5.06 -4.44
C PRO A 117 -26.67 5.47 -5.63
N THR A 118 -26.34 4.53 -6.51
CA THR A 118 -25.45 4.76 -7.66
C THR A 118 -26.01 5.84 -8.59
N GLU A 119 -27.33 5.97 -8.68
CA GLU A 119 -28.03 6.98 -9.48
C GLU A 119 -27.73 8.41 -9.00
N LEU A 120 -27.42 8.56 -7.71
CA LEU A 120 -27.06 9.84 -7.10
C LEU A 120 -25.55 10.12 -7.15
N ALA A 121 -24.75 9.18 -7.66
CA ALA A 121 -23.30 9.36 -7.73
C ALA A 121 -22.86 10.29 -8.87
N GLY A 122 -23.76 10.59 -9.82
CA GLY A 122 -23.48 11.43 -10.98
C GLY A 122 -22.56 10.76 -12.01
N GLN A 123 -22.34 11.45 -13.12
CA GLN A 123 -21.44 10.99 -14.18
C GLN A 123 -19.97 11.10 -13.75
N PRO A 124 -19.07 10.26 -14.29
CA PRO A 124 -17.66 10.41 -14.04
C PRO A 124 -17.12 11.75 -14.53
N ALA A 125 -16.20 12.37 -13.79
CA ALA A 125 -15.43 13.47 -14.34
C ALA A 125 -14.55 12.96 -15.49
N GLY A 126 -14.68 13.58 -16.68
CA GLY A 126 -13.95 13.17 -17.88
C GLY A 126 -12.43 13.41 -17.83
N ASP A 127 -11.93 14.04 -16.78
CA ASP A 127 -10.52 14.39 -16.57
C ASP A 127 -9.74 13.31 -15.78
N GLY A 128 -10.40 12.21 -15.40
CA GLY A 128 -9.78 11.12 -14.66
C GLY A 128 -9.52 11.41 -13.17
N THR A 129 -9.91 12.58 -12.66
CA THR A 129 -9.80 12.93 -11.22
C THR A 129 -10.66 12.03 -10.33
N ASP A 130 -11.64 11.38 -10.94
CA ASP A 130 -12.49 10.36 -10.36
C ASP A 130 -11.70 9.15 -9.86
N ASN A 131 -10.63 8.76 -10.55
CA ASN A 131 -9.85 7.57 -10.20
C ASN A 131 -8.97 7.89 -9.00
N CYS A 132 -9.41 7.52 -7.81
CA CYS A 132 -8.61 7.62 -6.62
C CYS A 132 -8.43 6.22 -6.06
N TRP A 133 -7.23 5.66 -6.21
CA TRP A 133 -6.86 4.49 -5.44
C TRP A 133 -6.33 4.97 -4.10
N ARG A 134 -7.10 4.78 -3.03
CA ARG A 134 -6.69 5.14 -1.67
C ARG A 134 -7.08 4.05 -0.69
N LEU A 135 -6.11 3.64 0.10
CA LEU A 135 -6.35 2.79 1.26
C LEU A 135 -7.15 3.58 2.31
N ALA A 136 -8.13 2.94 2.93
CA ALA A 136 -8.96 3.57 3.94
C ALA A 136 -9.48 2.56 4.97
N TRP A 137 -9.84 3.06 6.14
CA TRP A 137 -10.74 2.39 7.06
C TRP A 137 -12.17 2.88 6.81
N VAL A 138 -13.14 1.96 6.77
CA VAL A 138 -14.57 2.27 6.64
C VAL A 138 -15.31 1.71 7.86
N ARG A 139 -16.16 2.51 8.50
CA ARG A 139 -16.99 2.08 9.62
C ARG A 139 -18.36 1.62 9.14
N THR A 140 -18.68 0.35 9.37
CA THR A 140 -19.94 -0.28 8.97
C THR A 140 -20.31 -1.41 9.93
N GLY A 141 -21.58 -1.50 10.31
CA GLY A 141 -22.06 -2.46 11.30
C GLY A 141 -21.39 -2.27 12.67
N GLY A 142 -21.10 -1.02 13.05
CA GLY A 142 -20.45 -0.62 14.29
C GLY A 142 -18.95 -0.91 14.37
N ARG A 143 -18.32 -1.43 13.30
CA ARG A 143 -16.91 -1.86 13.28
C ARG A 143 -16.13 -1.20 12.16
N TRP A 144 -14.82 -1.03 12.33
CA TRP A 144 -13.96 -0.62 11.23
C TRP A 144 -13.61 -1.81 10.34
N ARG A 145 -13.52 -1.54 9.04
CA ARG A 145 -13.18 -2.49 8.00
C ARG A 145 -12.08 -1.90 7.15
N SER A 146 -11.12 -2.74 6.78
CA SER A 146 -10.14 -2.40 5.74
C SER A 146 -10.85 -2.19 4.41
N ALA A 147 -10.50 -1.10 3.73
CA ALA A 147 -11.15 -0.69 2.49
C ALA A 147 -10.15 -0.11 1.48
N VAL A 148 -10.56 -0.14 0.22
CA VAL A 148 -9.96 0.62 -0.87
C VAL A 148 -11.03 1.54 -1.42
N VAL A 149 -10.80 2.84 -1.36
CA VAL A 149 -11.52 3.80 -2.18
C VAL A 149 -10.95 3.71 -3.58
N THR A 150 -11.82 3.57 -4.57
CA THR A 150 -11.45 3.48 -5.99
C THR A 150 -11.93 4.68 -6.79
N ALA A 151 -12.97 5.38 -6.31
CA ALA A 151 -13.41 6.62 -6.91
C ALA A 151 -13.93 7.63 -5.88
N ARG A 152 -13.89 8.91 -6.21
CA ARG A 152 -14.41 9.99 -5.35
C ARG A 152 -15.05 11.07 -6.22
N ARG A 153 -16.24 11.54 -5.82
CA ARG A 153 -17.04 12.50 -6.58
C ARG A 153 -17.73 13.50 -5.67
N ARG A 154 -18.11 14.64 -6.22
CA ARG A 154 -18.96 15.62 -5.56
C ARG A 154 -20.25 15.78 -6.37
N PRO A 155 -21.41 15.33 -5.86
CA PRO A 155 -22.67 15.38 -6.61
C PRO A 155 -23.13 16.81 -6.99
N GLY A 156 -22.71 17.82 -6.23
CA GLY A 156 -22.99 19.22 -6.52
C GLY A 156 -22.33 20.19 -5.53
N PRO A 157 -22.38 21.51 -5.80
CA PRO A 157 -21.92 22.53 -4.88
C PRO A 157 -22.64 22.43 -3.53
N GLY A 158 -21.92 22.58 -2.42
CA GLY A 158 -22.50 22.49 -1.07
C GLY A 158 -22.82 21.07 -0.57
N LEU A 159 -22.91 20.09 -1.47
CA LEU A 159 -23.10 18.68 -1.09
C LEU A 159 -21.79 18.03 -0.62
N PRO A 160 -21.88 17.01 0.27
CA PRO A 160 -20.72 16.26 0.71
C PRO A 160 -20.07 15.50 -0.46
N TRP A 161 -18.78 15.23 -0.31
CA TRP A 161 -18.10 14.28 -1.19
C TRP A 161 -18.64 12.88 -0.97
N ILE A 162 -18.66 12.08 -2.03
CA ILE A 162 -18.94 10.64 -1.97
C ILE A 162 -17.72 9.88 -2.48
N ALA A 163 -17.56 8.65 -2.01
CA ALA A 163 -16.46 7.77 -2.36
C ALA A 163 -16.99 6.39 -2.71
N HIS A 164 -16.59 5.86 -3.87
CA HIS A 164 -16.80 4.45 -4.17
C HIS A 164 -15.76 3.66 -3.39
N ALA A 165 -16.19 3.02 -2.31
CA ALA A 165 -15.35 2.21 -1.46
C ALA A 165 -15.68 0.74 -1.69
N ARG A 166 -14.64 -0.07 -1.60
CA ARG A 166 -14.77 -1.50 -1.52
C ARG A 166 -14.15 -1.96 -0.21
N TRP A 167 -14.86 -2.76 0.58
CA TRP A 167 -14.38 -3.23 1.87
C TRP A 167 -14.80 -4.67 2.17
N GLY A 168 -14.25 -5.22 3.25
CA GLY A 168 -14.66 -6.52 3.78
C GLY A 168 -14.19 -7.73 2.96
N GLU A 169 -14.27 -8.91 3.57
CA GLU A 169 -13.88 -10.18 2.94
C GLU A 169 -14.74 -10.52 1.72
N ASP A 170 -16.01 -10.13 1.76
CA ASP A 170 -17.02 -10.38 0.73
C ASP A 170 -16.91 -9.43 -0.47
N LYS A 171 -15.90 -8.54 -0.46
CA LYS A 171 -15.68 -7.51 -1.51
C LYS A 171 -16.92 -6.65 -1.71
N GLU A 172 -17.61 -6.32 -0.63
CA GLU A 172 -18.69 -5.33 -0.64
C GLU A 172 -18.18 -4.05 -1.31
N ALA A 173 -19.05 -3.44 -2.10
CA ALA A 173 -18.73 -2.24 -2.88
C ALA A 173 -19.95 -1.33 -2.90
N ALA A 174 -19.76 -0.07 -2.52
CA ALA A 174 -20.81 0.93 -2.63
C ALA A 174 -20.23 2.34 -2.72
N TRP A 175 -21.07 3.26 -3.19
CA TRP A 175 -20.85 4.67 -2.94
C TRP A 175 -21.19 4.98 -1.48
N LEU A 176 -20.29 5.66 -0.80
CA LEU A 176 -20.43 6.10 0.58
C LEU A 176 -20.30 7.62 0.65
N VAL A 177 -21.01 8.26 1.57
CA VAL A 177 -20.68 9.64 1.95
C VAL A 177 -19.28 9.65 2.56
N ALA A 178 -18.38 10.46 1.99
CA ALA A 178 -16.97 10.57 2.39
C ALA A 178 -16.81 11.44 3.64
N ASP A 179 -17.43 11.01 4.74
CA ASP A 179 -17.33 11.63 6.04
C ASP A 179 -16.05 11.13 6.76
N PRO A 180 -15.13 12.01 7.20
CA PRO A 180 -13.90 11.59 7.88
C PRO A 180 -14.15 10.79 9.17
N VAL A 181 -15.35 10.85 9.76
CA VAL A 181 -15.67 10.02 10.95
C VAL A 181 -16.06 8.58 10.60
N THR A 182 -16.41 8.28 9.35
CA THR A 182 -16.81 6.94 8.89
C THR A 182 -15.95 6.38 7.75
N VAL A 183 -15.24 7.23 7.00
CA VAL A 183 -14.29 6.87 5.95
C VAL A 183 -12.98 7.60 6.20
N ARG A 184 -11.96 6.86 6.66
CA ARG A 184 -10.66 7.40 7.08
C ARG A 184 -9.57 6.94 6.12
N PRO A 185 -9.11 7.78 5.18
CA PRO A 185 -7.97 7.45 4.34
C PRO A 185 -6.73 7.15 5.19
N VAL A 186 -6.01 6.10 4.85
CA VAL A 186 -4.70 5.83 5.41
C VAL A 186 -3.73 6.81 4.75
N ALA A 187 -3.02 7.60 5.57
CA ALA A 187 -2.01 8.51 5.06
C ALA A 187 -0.94 7.73 4.30
N ALA A 188 -0.62 8.17 3.09
CA ALA A 188 0.62 7.76 2.46
C ALA A 188 1.75 8.29 3.35
N LEU A 189 2.56 7.40 3.93
CA LEU A 189 3.78 7.85 4.60
C LEU A 189 4.61 8.62 3.56
N PRO A 190 5.18 9.79 3.93
CA PRO A 190 6.08 10.49 3.03
C PRO A 190 7.16 9.48 2.64
N ASN A 191 7.33 9.24 1.33
CA ASN A 191 8.49 8.49 0.84
C ASN A 191 9.70 9.14 1.50
N ALA A 192 10.42 8.40 2.35
CA ALA A 192 11.79 8.76 2.62
C ALA A 192 12.44 8.87 1.24
N ALA A 193 12.79 10.10 0.83
CA ALA A 193 13.52 10.29 -0.41
C ALA A 193 14.73 9.34 -0.35
N PRO A 194 15.11 8.70 -1.48
CA PRO A 194 16.41 8.07 -1.53
C PRO A 194 17.42 9.13 -1.07
N GLY A 195 18.12 8.86 0.03
CA GLY A 195 19.15 9.76 0.53
C GLY A 195 20.09 10.08 -0.63
N PRO A 196 20.64 11.31 -0.72
CA PRO A 196 21.53 11.65 -1.80
C PRO A 196 22.62 10.59 -1.87
N ASP A 197 22.71 9.94 -3.03
CA ASP A 197 23.79 9.03 -3.36
C ASP A 197 25.08 9.69 -2.91
N THR A 198 25.74 9.11 -1.91
CA THR A 198 27.14 9.44 -1.65
C THR A 198 27.95 8.74 -2.74
N SER A 199 27.75 9.22 -3.97
CA SER A 199 28.70 9.10 -5.07
C SER A 199 29.84 10.05 -4.73
N ALA A 200 30.72 9.63 -3.82
CA ALA A 200 32.04 10.20 -3.77
C ALA A 200 32.80 9.67 -5.00
N SER A 201 32.65 10.42 -6.10
CA SER A 201 33.46 10.25 -7.30
C SER A 201 34.93 10.29 -6.93
N ALA A 202 35.65 9.28 -7.40
CA ALA A 202 37.08 9.38 -7.61
C ALA A 202 37.40 10.63 -8.42
N GLY A 203 38.45 11.33 -8.01
CA GLY A 203 39.05 12.47 -8.69
C GLY A 203 40.48 12.59 -8.23
N GLY A 204 41.35 11.74 -8.79
CA GLY A 204 42.78 11.79 -8.55
C GLY A 204 43.44 13.01 -9.19
N SER A 205 44.54 13.44 -8.57
CA SER A 205 45.82 13.89 -9.15
C SER A 205 46.44 14.80 -8.08
N SER A 206 47.65 14.57 -7.57
CA SER A 206 48.86 14.96 -8.29
C SER A 206 50.07 14.34 -7.59
N GLY A 207 51.00 13.79 -8.36
CA GLY A 207 52.33 13.49 -7.86
C GLY A 207 53.14 14.77 -7.66
N THR A 208 53.94 14.81 -6.60
CA THR A 208 55.18 15.59 -6.54
C THR A 208 56.12 14.86 -5.59
N ALA A 209 57.28 14.46 -6.11
CA ALA A 209 58.41 13.97 -5.35
C ALA A 209 59.02 15.11 -4.52
N GLU A 210 59.64 14.82 -3.37
CA GLU A 210 61.07 15.03 -3.09
C GLU A 210 61.39 14.82 -1.59
N ALA A 211 62.66 14.55 -1.31
CA ALA A 211 63.23 13.87 -0.16
C ALA A 211 63.32 14.65 1.16
N ALA A 212 63.34 13.90 2.26
CA ALA A 212 64.14 14.12 3.48
C ALA A 212 64.14 12.79 4.26
N GLY A 213 65.24 12.07 4.40
CA GLY A 213 66.29 12.40 5.36
C GLY A 213 66.16 11.45 6.57
N THR A 214 66.60 10.20 6.42
CA THR A 214 66.65 9.24 7.52
C THR A 214 67.93 9.46 8.31
N GLY A 215 67.79 10.09 9.48
CA GLY A 215 68.80 10.13 10.51
C GLY A 215 68.59 9.00 11.53
N GLU A 216 69.73 8.47 11.99
CA GLU A 216 69.97 7.83 13.28
C GLU A 216 69.33 6.46 13.60
N GLU A 217 70.16 5.43 13.75
CA GLU A 217 70.56 4.98 15.10
C GLU A 217 71.77 4.02 15.05
N ARG A 218 72.79 4.40 15.82
CA ARG A 218 73.83 3.63 16.55
C ARG A 218 74.64 2.53 15.85
#